data_AF-A0A6G5RGX2-F1
#
_entry.id   AF-A0A6G5RGX2-F1
#
_cell.length_a   1.000
_cell.length_b   1.000
_cell.length_c   1.000
_cell.angle_alpha   90.00
_cell.angle_beta   90.00
_cell.angle_gamma   90.00
#
_symmetry.space_group_name_H-M   'P 1'
#
loop_
_entity.id
_entity.type
_entity.pdbx_description
1 polymer ?
#
loop_
_entity_poly.entity_id
_entity_poly.type
_entity_poly.pdbx_seq_one_letter_code
_entity_poly.pdbx_strand_id
1 'polypeptide(L)'
;MTALLSVPAPGSRAHRRVAPGKSAERPERDAAGAAPCFAGAVSRHRRGHGPLVRHARAGGRDVVRRQELLRVRGRRVAWVPPLLLLVAIAVADYHTIGEFRMISWIVLVPGIAAAICGVWGTALFAVLSLVTYVVADSAWPHEDQAGRADFVLVALGGILATLACVIRVRDEHRALHMGDVTDTIRRTVLRPLPPGWGGLDHAGVYLTADTHARVGGDFYDIQPGPHGTRVLVGDVQGKGLGAVEAAAALLGTFREAAYHEADLATVAERLEIRMIRHRGHTVALGRSDGDRFATAVLLACPDDDREAVDVLLFGHEPPLAVGPGGVRTLSAGAGLPLGCRDLAPGPPEIRRWRVAADETLLLVTDGVTEARDGTGVFYPLADEVARAVAEDPGTAEPARLAAFVRDGTLRHGGGHLADDTTVFAVRRRPAHRRPGGEAPEGGRLRS
;
A
#
# COMPACT_ATOMS: atom_id res chain seq x y z
N MET A 1 74.50 18.07 -11.00
CA MET A 1 74.67 17.91 -9.53
C MET A 1 73.32 17.48 -8.97
N THR A 2 73.11 16.18 -8.74
CA THR A 2 73.13 15.49 -7.41
C THR A 2 71.75 15.66 -6.73
N ALA A 3 71.00 14.67 -6.22
CA ALA A 3 71.08 13.22 -6.05
C ALA A 3 69.66 12.73 -5.62
N LEU A 4 69.15 11.64 -6.19
CA LEU A 4 68.94 10.30 -5.60
C LEU A 4 67.68 10.06 -4.75
N LEU A 5 66.90 9.10 -5.26
CA LEU A 5 65.85 8.32 -4.62
C LEU A 5 66.39 7.40 -3.51
N SER A 6 65.57 7.14 -2.48
CA SER A 6 65.22 5.78 -2.03
C SER A 6 64.25 5.79 -0.85
N VAL A 7 63.15 5.05 -0.98
CA VAL A 7 62.26 4.64 0.11
C VAL A 7 62.15 3.11 0.04
N PRO A 8 62.39 2.36 1.13
CA PRO A 8 62.24 0.90 1.12
C PRO A 8 60.86 0.44 1.60
N ALA A 9 60.48 -0.76 1.15
CA ALA A 9 59.24 -1.50 1.37
C ALA A 9 59.27 -2.33 2.70
N PRO A 10 58.19 -3.08 3.06
CA PRO A 10 57.83 -3.41 4.43
C PRO A 10 58.41 -4.73 4.95
N GLY A 11 58.58 -4.81 6.28
CA GLY A 11 59.02 -6.00 7.01
C GLY A 11 57.87 -6.77 7.65
N SER A 12 57.77 -8.05 7.30
CA SER A 12 56.94 -9.09 7.91
C SER A 12 57.49 -9.52 9.29
N ARG A 13 56.61 -9.76 10.27
CA ARG A 13 56.92 -10.64 11.42
C ARG A 13 55.72 -11.51 11.81
N ALA A 14 56.01 -12.80 11.93
CA ALA A 14 55.15 -13.89 12.36
C ALA A 14 55.29 -14.19 13.87
N HIS A 15 54.48 -15.18 14.31
CA HIS A 15 54.38 -15.84 15.63
C HIS A 15 53.35 -15.20 16.59
N ARG A 16 52.33 -15.89 17.09
CA ARG A 16 52.39 -17.16 17.85
C ARG A 16 51.01 -17.84 17.90
N ARG A 17 51.03 -19.18 17.78
CA ARG A 17 49.91 -20.08 18.06
C ARG A 17 49.69 -20.21 19.57
N VAL A 18 48.43 -20.24 20.01
CA VAL A 18 48.00 -20.86 21.27
C VAL A 18 46.76 -21.72 20.97
N ALA A 19 46.80 -22.98 21.39
CA ALA A 19 45.74 -23.97 21.23
C ALA A 19 44.61 -23.78 22.27
N PRO A 20 43.46 -24.44 22.08
CA PRO A 20 42.91 -25.19 23.20
C PRO A 20 42.53 -26.63 22.82
N GLY A 21 42.63 -27.50 23.83
CA GLY A 21 42.47 -28.94 23.74
C GLY A 21 41.03 -29.43 23.68
N LYS A 22 40.92 -30.71 23.31
CA LYS A 22 39.73 -31.56 23.30
C LYS A 22 39.32 -31.99 24.71
N SER A 23 38.02 -32.21 24.92
CA SER A 23 37.33 -33.34 25.61
C SER A 23 35.91 -32.87 25.95
N ALA A 24 34.86 -33.29 25.25
CA ALA A 24 34.11 -34.55 25.41
C ALA A 24 33.44 -34.68 26.79
N GLU A 25 32.12 -34.48 26.86
CA GLU A 25 31.19 -35.38 27.57
C GLU A 25 29.72 -35.07 27.25
N ARG A 26 29.01 -36.15 26.91
CA ARG A 26 27.54 -36.32 26.80
C ARG A 26 27.11 -37.09 28.06
N PRO A 27 25.86 -36.96 28.52
CA PRO A 27 24.92 -38.10 28.37
C PRO A 27 23.53 -37.61 27.90
N GLU A 28 22.86 -38.32 26.97
CA GLU A 28 21.81 -39.33 27.23
C GLU A 28 20.61 -38.80 28.04
N ARG A 29 19.49 -38.51 27.36
CA ARG A 29 18.32 -39.40 27.14
C ARG A 29 17.42 -39.44 28.38
N ASP A 30 16.27 -38.76 28.28
CA ASP A 30 15.02 -39.33 28.74
C ASP A 30 13.86 -38.88 27.86
N ALA A 31 13.12 -39.87 27.38
CA ALA A 31 11.97 -39.76 26.52
C ALA A 31 10.73 -40.21 27.31
N ALA A 32 9.79 -39.30 27.51
CA ALA A 32 8.38 -39.58 27.77
C ALA A 32 7.66 -38.24 27.46
N GLY A 33 6.81 -38.11 26.44
CA GLY A 33 5.70 -38.98 26.12
C GLY A 33 4.41 -38.30 26.59
N ALA A 34 3.99 -37.22 25.93
CA ALA A 34 2.62 -36.69 26.06
C ALA A 34 2.29 -35.67 24.96
N ALA A 35 1.41 -36.05 24.04
CA ALA A 35 0.55 -35.19 23.25
C ALA A 35 -0.81 -35.91 23.11
N PRO A 36 -1.89 -35.25 22.68
CA PRO A 36 -2.49 -34.05 23.25
C PRO A 36 -3.99 -34.31 23.60
N CYS A 37 -4.51 -33.73 24.69
CA CYS A 37 -5.97 -33.75 24.93
C CYS A 37 -6.64 -32.60 24.18
N PHE A 38 -7.25 -32.94 23.05
CA PHE A 38 -8.28 -32.16 22.38
C PHE A 38 -9.57 -32.18 23.22
N ALA A 39 -9.98 -31.03 23.75
CA ALA A 39 -11.36 -30.80 24.19
C ALA A 39 -11.69 -29.30 24.07
N GLY A 40 -11.77 -28.81 22.82
CA GLY A 40 -12.25 -27.47 22.52
C GLY A 40 -13.78 -27.44 22.57
N ALA A 41 -14.33 -26.91 23.65
CA ALA A 41 -15.75 -26.60 23.78
C ALA A 41 -16.15 -25.56 22.72
N VAL A 42 -17.09 -25.95 21.85
CA VAL A 42 -17.72 -25.08 20.87
C VAL A 42 -18.68 -24.14 21.61
N SER A 43 -18.20 -22.97 22.01
CA SER A 43 -19.08 -21.86 22.42
C SER A 43 -19.39 -21.00 21.21
N ARG A 44 -20.69 -20.90 20.89
CA ARG A 44 -21.24 -20.09 19.80
C ARG A 44 -21.03 -18.60 20.13
N HIS A 45 -19.96 -18.00 19.63
CA HIS A 45 -19.79 -16.56 19.73
C HIS A 45 -20.61 -15.83 18.65
N ARG A 46 -21.54 -15.00 19.13
CA ARG A 46 -22.34 -14.06 18.33
C ARG A 46 -21.43 -13.21 17.42
N ARG A 47 -21.82 -13.10 16.15
CA ARG A 47 -21.24 -12.18 15.16
C ARG A 47 -21.39 -10.74 15.64
N GLY A 48 -20.30 -10.16 16.14
CA GLY A 48 -20.12 -8.71 16.24
C GLY A 48 -19.44 -8.23 14.96
N HIS A 49 -20.09 -7.32 14.23
CA HIS A 49 -19.48 -6.61 13.12
C HIS A 49 -18.34 -5.73 13.63
N GLY A 50 -17.10 -6.18 13.50
CA GLY A 50 -15.91 -5.34 13.67
C GLY A 50 -15.73 -4.38 12.49
N PRO A 51 -15.06 -3.22 12.69
CA PRO A 51 -14.82 -2.27 11.62
C PRO A 51 -13.94 -2.91 10.54
N LEU A 52 -14.51 -3.04 9.35
CA LEU A 52 -13.84 -3.57 8.16
C LEU A 52 -12.79 -2.57 7.72
N VAL A 53 -11.52 -2.98 7.74
CA VAL A 53 -10.46 -2.34 6.95
C VAL A 53 -10.88 -2.47 5.48
N ARG A 54 -11.49 -1.42 4.92
CA ARG A 54 -11.92 -1.39 3.52
C ARG A 54 -10.76 -0.92 2.65
N HIS A 55 -10.12 -1.88 1.99
CA HIS A 55 -9.15 -1.61 0.94
C HIS A 55 -9.89 -1.15 -0.33
N ALA A 56 -9.99 0.16 -0.53
CA ALA A 56 -10.51 0.72 -1.77
C ALA A 56 -9.36 0.88 -2.78
N ARG A 57 -9.34 0.01 -3.79
CA ARG A 57 -8.43 0.15 -4.95
C ARG A 57 -8.83 1.40 -5.75
N ALA A 58 -7.98 2.42 -5.75
CA ALA A 58 -7.97 3.43 -6.81
C ALA A 58 -7.26 2.82 -8.03
N GLY A 59 -7.74 3.10 -9.24
CA GLY A 59 -7.08 2.69 -10.49
C GLY A 59 -7.51 1.36 -11.15
N GLY A 60 -8.02 0.37 -10.40
CA GLY A 60 -8.58 -0.85 -11.03
C GLY A 60 -9.93 -0.65 -11.72
N ARG A 61 -10.54 0.53 -11.55
CA ARG A 61 -11.93 0.77 -11.91
C ARG A 61 -12.13 0.84 -13.42
N ASP A 62 -11.23 1.38 -14.23
CA ASP A 62 -11.59 1.57 -15.65
C ASP A 62 -11.64 0.28 -16.49
N VAL A 63 -10.75 -0.69 -16.20
CA VAL A 63 -10.75 -1.99 -16.89
C VAL A 63 -11.87 -2.89 -16.35
N VAL A 64 -12.06 -2.93 -15.03
CA VAL A 64 -13.14 -3.71 -14.39
C VAL A 64 -14.51 -3.13 -14.73
N ARG A 65 -14.65 -1.81 -14.80
CA ARG A 65 -15.89 -1.11 -15.16
C ARG A 65 -16.22 -1.32 -16.64
N ARG A 66 -15.24 -1.38 -17.55
CA ARG A 66 -15.48 -1.82 -18.95
C ARG A 66 -16.05 -3.24 -19.03
N GLN A 67 -15.57 -4.16 -18.20
CA GLN A 67 -16.09 -5.53 -18.14
C GLN A 67 -17.45 -5.64 -17.42
N GLU A 68 -17.73 -4.77 -16.45
CA GLU A 68 -19.03 -4.68 -15.76
C GLU A 68 -20.11 -4.03 -16.63
N LEU A 69 -19.77 -3.03 -17.45
CA LEU A 69 -20.68 -2.35 -18.37
C LEU A 69 -21.27 -3.29 -19.45
N LEU A 70 -20.67 -4.46 -19.68
CA LEU A 70 -21.14 -5.48 -20.63
C LEU A 70 -21.77 -6.71 -19.94
N ARG A 71 -22.23 -6.57 -18.70
CA ARG A 71 -23.06 -7.56 -18.01
C ARG A 71 -24.49 -7.05 -17.88
N VAL A 72 -25.38 -7.52 -18.74
CA VAL A 72 -26.82 -7.31 -18.58
C VAL A 72 -27.41 -8.54 -17.87
N ARG A 73 -28.06 -8.35 -16.72
CA ARG A 73 -28.75 -9.40 -15.94
C ARG A 73 -27.88 -10.64 -15.64
N GLY A 74 -26.60 -10.46 -15.33
CA GLY A 74 -25.69 -11.55 -14.91
C GLY A 74 -25.15 -12.44 -16.03
N ARG A 75 -25.48 -12.20 -17.30
CA ARG A 75 -24.85 -12.87 -18.46
C ARG A 75 -23.81 -11.95 -19.10
N ARG A 76 -22.67 -12.52 -19.54
CA ARG A 76 -21.61 -11.77 -20.25
C ARG A 76 -22.10 -11.48 -21.68
N VAL A 77 -22.38 -10.23 -21.99
CA VAL A 77 -22.90 -9.75 -23.30
C VAL A 77 -21.76 -9.19 -24.19
N ALA A 78 -20.52 -9.37 -23.77
CA ALA A 78 -19.30 -8.92 -24.44
C ALA A 78 -19.14 -9.40 -25.91
N TRP A 79 -19.85 -10.47 -26.31
CA TRP A 79 -19.84 -11.03 -27.67
C TRP A 79 -20.81 -10.34 -28.63
N VAL A 80 -21.75 -9.53 -28.13
CA VAL A 80 -22.77 -8.89 -28.97
C VAL A 80 -22.20 -7.83 -29.91
N PRO A 81 -21.29 -6.91 -29.49
CA PRO A 81 -20.77 -5.89 -30.41
C PRO A 81 -19.98 -6.47 -31.60
N PRO A 82 -19.04 -7.43 -31.41
CA PRO A 82 -18.36 -8.06 -32.54
C PRO A 82 -19.31 -8.84 -33.46
N LEU A 83 -20.30 -9.55 -32.89
CA LEU A 83 -21.29 -10.29 -33.68
C LEU A 83 -22.18 -9.35 -34.50
N LEU A 84 -22.66 -8.27 -33.89
CA LEU A 84 -23.49 -7.27 -34.57
C LEU A 84 -22.72 -6.63 -35.72
N LEU A 85 -21.45 -6.28 -35.51
CA LEU A 85 -20.59 -5.74 -36.56
C LEU A 85 -20.42 -6.75 -37.71
N LEU A 86 -20.16 -8.03 -37.40
CA LEU A 86 -20.02 -9.07 -38.40
C LEU A 86 -21.29 -9.22 -39.26
N VAL A 87 -22.46 -9.29 -38.61
CA VAL A 87 -23.75 -9.40 -39.30
C VAL A 87 -24.03 -8.16 -40.14
N ALA A 88 -23.75 -6.96 -39.62
CA ALA A 88 -23.94 -5.70 -40.34
C ALA A 88 -23.08 -5.64 -41.61
N ILE A 89 -21.81 -6.07 -41.53
CA ILE A 89 -20.92 -6.12 -42.69
C ILE A 89 -21.43 -7.14 -43.72
N ALA A 90 -21.82 -8.34 -43.29
CA ALA A 90 -22.33 -9.37 -44.20
C ALA A 90 -23.64 -8.96 -44.91
N VAL A 91 -24.55 -8.30 -44.20
CA VAL A 91 -25.81 -7.78 -44.77
C VAL A 91 -25.55 -6.62 -45.72
N ALA A 92 -24.67 -5.68 -45.35
CA ALA A 92 -24.30 -4.57 -46.22
C ALA A 92 -23.66 -5.06 -47.52
N ASP A 93 -22.77 -6.04 -47.44
CA ASP A 93 -22.14 -6.67 -48.61
C ASP A 93 -23.19 -7.33 -49.52
N TYR A 94 -24.16 -8.05 -48.94
CA TYR A 94 -25.27 -8.66 -49.70
C TYR A 94 -26.12 -7.63 -50.46
N HIS A 95 -26.34 -6.44 -49.89
CA HIS A 95 -27.18 -5.40 -50.48
C HIS A 95 -26.44 -4.49 -51.47
N THR A 96 -25.10 -4.43 -51.44
CA THR A 96 -24.31 -3.45 -52.21
C THR A 96 -23.77 -4.06 -53.52
N ILE A 97 -24.60 -4.83 -54.21
CA ILE A 97 -24.27 -5.56 -55.44
C ILE A 97 -23.66 -4.59 -56.50
N GLY A 98 -22.36 -4.67 -56.75
CA GLY A 98 -21.77 -4.30 -58.05
C GLY A 98 -20.59 -3.32 -58.09
N GLU A 99 -20.41 -2.38 -57.14
CA GLU A 99 -19.37 -1.32 -57.31
C GLU A 99 -18.38 -1.13 -56.15
N PHE A 100 -18.64 -1.64 -54.94
CA PHE A 100 -17.70 -1.52 -53.80
C PHE A 100 -17.63 -2.80 -52.97
N ARG A 101 -16.43 -3.42 -52.90
CA ARG A 101 -16.16 -4.54 -51.97
C ARG A 101 -16.09 -4.03 -50.53
N MET A 102 -17.22 -4.04 -49.81
CA MET A 102 -17.25 -3.74 -48.37
C MET A 102 -16.66 -4.88 -47.52
N ILE A 103 -16.48 -6.07 -48.09
CA ILE A 103 -16.04 -7.24 -47.33
C ILE A 103 -14.66 -7.11 -46.67
N SER A 104 -13.75 -6.28 -47.19
CA SER A 104 -12.43 -6.04 -46.57
C SER A 104 -12.52 -5.43 -45.17
N TRP A 105 -13.67 -4.84 -44.79
CA TRP A 105 -13.91 -4.26 -43.46
C TRP A 105 -14.14 -5.32 -42.38
N ILE A 106 -14.32 -6.59 -42.76
CA ILE A 106 -14.51 -7.71 -41.83
C ILE A 106 -13.30 -7.89 -40.88
N VAL A 107 -12.11 -7.38 -41.27
CA VAL A 107 -10.90 -7.35 -40.44
C VAL A 107 -11.06 -6.56 -39.13
N LEU A 108 -12.07 -5.66 -39.05
CA LEU A 108 -12.37 -4.90 -37.84
C LEU A 108 -13.03 -5.78 -36.76
N VAL A 109 -13.72 -6.86 -37.15
CA VAL A 109 -14.45 -7.74 -36.23
C VAL A 109 -13.50 -8.42 -35.23
N PRO A 110 -12.40 -9.06 -35.64
CA PRO A 110 -11.41 -9.60 -34.70
C PRO A 110 -10.73 -8.52 -33.85
N GLY A 111 -10.53 -7.31 -34.40
CA GLY A 111 -9.96 -6.18 -33.67
C GLY A 111 -10.83 -5.73 -32.50
N ILE A 112 -12.14 -5.56 -32.72
CA ILE A 112 -13.10 -5.25 -31.65
C ILE A 112 -13.23 -6.43 -30.68
N ALA A 113 -13.24 -7.66 -31.18
CA ALA A 113 -13.24 -8.84 -30.32
C ALA A 113 -12.00 -8.88 -29.41
N ALA A 114 -10.80 -8.53 -29.90
CA ALA A 114 -9.57 -8.48 -29.12
C ALA A 114 -9.63 -7.48 -27.95
N ALA A 115 -10.35 -6.37 -28.13
CA ALA A 115 -10.51 -5.33 -27.13
C ALA A 115 -11.53 -5.71 -26.02
N ILE A 116 -12.50 -6.58 -26.32
CA ILE A 116 -13.68 -6.79 -25.46
C ILE A 116 -13.79 -8.25 -24.95
N CYS A 117 -13.42 -9.22 -25.78
CA CYS A 117 -13.51 -10.66 -25.49
C CYS A 117 -12.20 -11.22 -24.94
N GLY A 118 -12.25 -12.43 -24.38
CA GLY A 118 -11.04 -13.20 -24.06
C GLY A 118 -10.39 -13.81 -25.31
N VAL A 119 -9.18 -14.35 -25.17
CA VAL A 119 -8.38 -14.92 -26.29
C VAL A 119 -9.19 -15.91 -27.14
N TRP A 120 -9.94 -16.82 -26.51
CA TRP A 120 -10.79 -17.79 -27.21
C TRP A 120 -11.93 -17.14 -28.00
N GLY A 121 -12.54 -16.08 -27.48
CA GLY A 121 -13.60 -15.34 -28.18
C GLY A 121 -13.04 -14.58 -29.38
N THR A 122 -11.88 -13.93 -29.23
CA THR A 122 -11.18 -13.25 -30.33
C THR A 122 -10.77 -14.22 -31.42
N ALA A 123 -10.23 -15.39 -31.06
CA ALA A 123 -9.87 -16.44 -32.02
C ALA A 123 -11.11 -16.98 -32.76
N LEU A 124 -12.23 -17.18 -32.06
CA LEU A 124 -13.50 -17.59 -32.68
C LEU A 124 -13.98 -16.56 -33.71
N PHE A 125 -13.97 -15.27 -33.37
CA PHE A 125 -14.36 -14.21 -34.29
C PHE A 125 -13.37 -14.03 -35.45
N ALA A 126 -12.08 -14.28 -35.25
CA ALA A 126 -11.09 -14.33 -36.33
C ALA A 126 -11.39 -15.44 -37.34
N VAL A 127 -11.68 -16.66 -36.86
CA VAL A 127 -12.06 -17.78 -37.71
C VAL A 127 -13.40 -17.51 -38.40
N LEU A 128 -14.40 -16.99 -37.68
CA LEU A 128 -15.72 -16.69 -38.25
C LEU A 128 -15.64 -15.61 -39.33
N SER A 129 -14.80 -14.59 -39.14
CA SER A 129 -14.53 -13.56 -40.14
C SER A 129 -13.91 -14.16 -41.40
N LEU A 130 -12.93 -15.06 -41.25
CA LEU A 130 -12.30 -15.75 -42.37
C LEU A 130 -13.28 -16.65 -43.14
N VAL A 131 -14.11 -17.41 -42.42
CA VAL A 131 -15.14 -18.28 -43.03
C VAL A 131 -16.17 -17.44 -43.78
N THR A 132 -16.64 -16.34 -43.18
CA THR A 132 -17.61 -15.44 -43.81
C THR A 132 -17.04 -14.83 -45.09
N TYR A 133 -15.77 -14.42 -45.06
CA TYR A 133 -15.05 -13.95 -46.25
C TYR A 133 -15.02 -15.01 -47.36
N VAL A 134 -14.62 -16.25 -47.04
CA VAL A 134 -14.53 -17.35 -48.03
C VAL A 134 -15.90 -17.69 -48.62
N VAL A 135 -16.95 -17.73 -47.79
CA VAL A 135 -18.31 -18.04 -48.27
C VAL A 135 -18.80 -16.96 -49.23
N ALA A 136 -18.63 -15.69 -48.88
CA ALA A 136 -19.03 -14.57 -49.74
C ALA A 136 -18.22 -14.53 -51.05
N ASP A 137 -16.91 -14.73 -50.99
CA ASP A 137 -16.03 -14.81 -52.18
C ASP A 137 -16.43 -15.98 -53.10
N SER A 138 -16.75 -17.14 -52.53
CA SER A 138 -17.16 -18.33 -53.29
C SER A 138 -18.55 -18.22 -53.93
N ALA A 139 -19.44 -17.42 -53.35
CA ALA A 139 -20.79 -17.22 -53.85
C ALA A 139 -20.81 -16.37 -55.14
N TRP A 140 -19.79 -15.53 -55.34
CA TRP A 140 -19.69 -14.61 -56.46
C TRP A 140 -18.28 -14.62 -57.09
N PRO A 141 -17.91 -15.70 -57.82
CA PRO A 141 -16.61 -15.81 -58.47
C PRO A 141 -16.51 -14.80 -59.63
N HIS A 142 -16.02 -13.59 -59.34
CA HIS A 142 -15.69 -12.60 -60.37
C HIS A 142 -14.19 -12.69 -60.70
N GLU A 143 -13.86 -12.50 -61.98
CA GLU A 143 -12.51 -12.54 -62.54
C GLU A 143 -11.64 -11.38 -62.05
N ASP A 144 -11.18 -11.38 -60.79
CA ASP A 144 -10.22 -10.37 -60.33
C ASP A 144 -9.21 -10.91 -59.30
N GLN A 145 -7.92 -10.65 -59.57
CA GLN A 145 -6.76 -11.09 -58.78
C GLN A 145 -6.74 -10.62 -57.31
N ALA A 146 -7.68 -9.77 -56.89
CA ALA A 146 -7.69 -9.13 -55.58
C ALA A 146 -8.19 -10.02 -54.43
N GLY A 147 -8.91 -11.12 -54.70
CA GLY A 147 -9.41 -12.03 -53.64
C GLY A 147 -8.30 -12.69 -52.80
N ARG A 148 -7.08 -12.83 -53.34
CA ARG A 148 -5.93 -13.34 -52.57
C ARG A 148 -5.37 -12.31 -51.59
N ALA A 149 -5.35 -11.03 -51.98
CA ALA A 149 -4.82 -9.96 -51.14
C ALA A 149 -5.74 -9.69 -49.94
N ASP A 150 -7.05 -9.65 -50.17
CA ASP A 150 -8.06 -9.47 -49.12
C ASP A 150 -8.10 -10.68 -48.16
N PHE A 151 -7.95 -11.92 -48.67
CA PHE A 151 -7.81 -13.11 -47.83
C PHE A 151 -6.59 -13.02 -46.90
N VAL A 152 -5.42 -12.64 -47.44
CA VAL A 152 -4.20 -12.47 -46.65
C VAL A 152 -4.37 -11.36 -45.60
N LEU A 153 -5.04 -10.26 -45.96
CA LEU A 153 -5.34 -9.17 -45.03
C LEU A 153 -6.22 -9.64 -43.85
N VAL A 154 -7.31 -10.36 -44.12
CA VAL A 154 -8.21 -10.87 -43.08
C VAL A 154 -7.51 -11.91 -42.19
N ALA A 155 -6.74 -12.82 -42.78
CA ALA A 155 -5.98 -13.81 -42.03
C ALA A 155 -4.91 -13.16 -41.14
N LEU A 156 -4.11 -12.24 -41.68
CA LEU A 156 -3.07 -11.54 -40.92
C LEU A 156 -3.69 -10.66 -39.82
N GLY A 157 -4.78 -9.95 -40.13
CA GLY A 157 -5.51 -9.13 -39.15
C GLY A 157 -6.10 -9.96 -38.02
N GLY A 158 -6.64 -11.15 -38.30
CA GLY A 158 -7.09 -12.10 -37.29
C GLY A 158 -5.96 -12.60 -36.38
N ILE A 159 -4.78 -12.90 -36.96
CA ILE A 159 -3.58 -13.29 -36.20
C ILE A 159 -3.10 -12.15 -35.32
N LEU A 160 -2.94 -10.94 -35.87
CA LEU A 160 -2.52 -9.74 -35.14
C LEU A 160 -3.48 -9.39 -34.01
N ALA A 161 -4.79 -9.44 -34.26
CA ALA A 161 -5.81 -9.19 -33.25
C ALA A 161 -5.77 -10.23 -32.12
N THR A 162 -5.56 -11.51 -32.45
CA THR A 162 -5.42 -12.58 -31.46
C THR A 162 -4.14 -12.39 -30.64
N LEU A 163 -3.02 -12.06 -31.28
CA LEU A 163 -1.75 -11.77 -30.60
C LEU A 163 -1.88 -10.55 -29.67
N ALA A 164 -2.48 -9.47 -30.14
CA ALA A 164 -2.76 -8.28 -29.33
C ALA A 164 -3.66 -8.62 -28.13
N CYS A 165 -4.68 -9.48 -28.32
CA CYS A 165 -5.51 -9.97 -27.22
C CYS A 165 -4.71 -10.81 -26.21
N VAL A 166 -3.78 -11.66 -26.67
CA VAL A 166 -2.90 -12.44 -25.80
C VAL A 166 -2.00 -11.52 -24.98
N ILE A 167 -1.41 -10.48 -25.59
CA ILE A 167 -0.59 -9.49 -24.90
C ILE A 167 -1.44 -8.77 -23.84
N ARG A 168 -2.62 -8.24 -24.22
CA ARG A 168 -3.55 -7.58 -23.29
C ARG A 168 -3.91 -8.46 -22.10
N VAL A 169 -4.31 -9.72 -22.33
CA VAL A 169 -4.70 -10.65 -21.25
C VAL A 169 -3.51 -11.01 -20.37
N ARG A 170 -2.31 -11.16 -20.95
CA ARG A 170 -1.08 -11.40 -20.17
C ARG A 170 -0.73 -10.20 -19.30
N ASP A 171 -0.85 -9.00 -19.82
CA ASP A 171 -0.56 -7.77 -19.07
C ASP A 171 -1.59 -7.55 -17.95
N GLU A 172 -2.87 -7.84 -18.20
CA GLU A 172 -3.92 -7.87 -17.18
C GLU A 172 -3.62 -8.91 -16.07
N HIS A 173 -3.20 -10.12 -16.44
CA HIS A 173 -2.85 -11.17 -15.47
C HIS A 173 -1.59 -10.82 -14.66
N ARG A 174 -0.58 -10.20 -15.28
CA ARG A 174 0.61 -9.69 -14.57
C ARG A 174 0.26 -8.61 -13.56
N ALA A 175 -0.65 -7.70 -13.93
CA ALA A 175 -1.13 -6.66 -13.02
C ALA A 175 -1.88 -7.25 -11.80
N LEU A 176 -2.70 -8.29 -12.01
CA LEU A 176 -3.41 -8.97 -10.92
C LEU A 176 -2.47 -9.76 -10.00
N HIS A 177 -1.49 -10.49 -10.55
CA HIS A 177 -0.55 -11.28 -9.75
C HIS A 177 0.38 -10.41 -8.89
N MET A 178 0.81 -9.24 -9.38
CA MET A 178 1.68 -8.37 -8.60
C MET A 178 0.92 -7.69 -7.44
N GLY A 179 -0.38 -7.40 -7.61
CA GLY A 179 -1.21 -6.82 -6.56
C GLY A 179 -1.28 -7.67 -5.28
N ASP A 180 -1.37 -8.99 -5.43
CA ASP A 180 -1.45 -9.92 -4.29
C ASP A 180 -0.11 -10.08 -3.56
N VAL A 181 1.02 -10.03 -4.29
CA VAL A 181 2.37 -10.09 -3.71
C VAL A 181 2.67 -8.81 -2.92
N THR A 182 2.35 -7.66 -3.48
CA THR A 182 2.54 -6.34 -2.84
C THR A 182 1.72 -6.20 -1.57
N ASP A 183 0.46 -6.67 -1.57
CA ASP A 183 -0.37 -6.67 -0.35
C ASP A 183 0.18 -7.64 0.72
N THR A 184 0.71 -8.79 0.29
CA THR A 184 1.32 -9.77 1.21
C THR A 184 2.60 -9.22 1.85
N ILE A 185 3.50 -8.63 1.06
CA ILE A 185 4.71 -7.98 1.58
C ILE A 185 4.33 -6.86 2.55
N ARG A 186 3.36 -6.01 2.18
CA ARG A 186 2.89 -4.93 3.04
C ARG A 186 2.35 -5.44 4.37
N ARG A 187 1.45 -6.43 4.37
CA ARG A 187 0.89 -7.00 5.61
C ARG A 187 1.92 -7.69 6.49
N THR A 188 3.05 -8.10 5.91
CA THR A 188 4.16 -8.66 6.67
C THR A 188 4.91 -7.56 7.43
N VAL A 189 5.04 -6.38 6.84
CA VAL A 189 5.69 -5.21 7.45
C VAL A 189 4.73 -4.47 8.41
N LEU A 190 3.52 -4.17 7.93
CA LEU A 190 2.42 -3.57 8.67
C LEU A 190 1.56 -4.67 9.29
N ARG A 191 1.81 -4.96 10.58
CA ARG A 191 0.98 -5.89 11.34
C ARG A 191 -0.45 -5.35 11.44
N PRO A 192 -1.48 -6.20 11.36
CA PRO A 192 -2.85 -5.76 11.62
C PRO A 192 -2.98 -5.32 13.08
N LEU A 193 -3.53 -4.12 13.30
CA LEU A 193 -3.76 -3.56 14.63
C LEU A 193 -5.15 -4.00 15.15
N PRO A 194 -5.25 -4.66 16.32
CA PRO A 194 -6.53 -5.06 16.90
C PRO A 194 -7.39 -3.85 17.29
N PRO A 195 -8.73 -3.90 17.23
CA PRO A 195 -9.57 -2.80 17.68
C PRO A 195 -9.26 -2.37 19.12
N GLY A 196 -9.02 -1.08 19.35
CA GLY A 196 -8.70 -0.55 20.68
C GLY A 196 -7.29 -0.86 21.20
N TRP A 197 -6.38 -1.31 20.34
CA TRP A 197 -4.99 -1.59 20.70
C TRP A 197 -4.32 -0.40 21.39
N GLY A 198 -3.64 -0.66 22.52
CA GLY A 198 -3.02 0.40 23.34
C GLY A 198 -4.01 1.41 23.93
N GLY A 199 -5.30 1.06 24.05
CA GLY A 199 -6.33 1.99 24.53
C GLY A 199 -6.63 3.12 23.53
N LEU A 200 -6.27 2.94 22.25
CA LEU A 200 -6.53 3.88 21.18
C LEU A 200 -7.55 3.30 20.18
N ASP A 201 -8.63 4.03 19.93
CA ASP A 201 -9.44 3.83 18.74
C ASP A 201 -8.66 4.37 17.54
N HIS A 202 -8.54 3.58 16.48
CA HIS A 202 -7.75 3.97 15.33
C HIS A 202 -8.39 3.51 14.02
N ALA A 203 -8.05 4.22 12.96
CA ALA A 203 -8.37 3.85 11.60
C ALA A 203 -7.20 4.22 10.69
N GLY A 204 -6.71 3.24 9.94
CA GLY A 204 -5.69 3.43 8.91
C GLY A 204 -6.29 3.20 7.53
N VAL A 205 -6.03 4.11 6.61
CA VAL A 205 -6.33 3.98 5.19
C VAL A 205 -5.05 4.19 4.41
N TYR A 206 -4.81 3.29 3.46
CA TYR A 206 -3.68 3.36 2.56
C TYR A 206 -4.17 3.31 1.11
N LEU A 207 -3.72 4.25 0.27
CA LEU A 207 -4.00 4.29 -1.15
C LEU A 207 -2.67 4.21 -1.92
N THR A 208 -2.61 3.34 -2.92
CA THR A 208 -1.46 3.23 -3.84
C THR A 208 -1.63 4.16 -5.03
N ALA A 209 -0.58 4.89 -5.41
CA ALA A 209 -0.56 5.67 -6.65
C ALA A 209 -0.35 4.80 -7.91
N ASP A 210 0.44 3.72 -7.83
CA ASP A 210 0.85 2.97 -9.02
C ASP A 210 -0.06 1.76 -9.29
N THR A 211 -0.64 1.69 -10.49
CA THR A 211 -1.36 0.51 -11.01
C THR A 211 -0.46 -0.70 -11.21
N HIS A 212 0.87 -0.50 -11.30
CA HIS A 212 1.86 -1.55 -11.45
C HIS A 212 2.52 -1.93 -10.13
N ALA A 213 1.71 -2.07 -9.07
CA ALA A 213 2.00 -2.90 -7.90
C ALA A 213 3.40 -2.73 -7.28
N ARG A 214 3.89 -1.49 -7.22
CA ARG A 214 5.01 -1.13 -6.35
C ARG A 214 4.49 -1.01 -4.92
N VAL A 215 5.23 -1.52 -3.95
CA VAL A 215 4.95 -1.29 -2.54
C VAL A 215 5.49 0.10 -2.19
N GLY A 216 4.65 0.96 -1.60
CA GLY A 216 5.08 2.28 -1.13
C GLY A 216 5.94 2.24 0.12
N GLY A 217 6.51 3.40 0.45
CA GLY A 217 7.37 3.63 1.59
C GLY A 217 6.61 3.85 2.90
N ASP A 218 5.30 4.16 2.85
CA ASP A 218 4.56 4.54 4.05
C ASP A 218 4.44 3.40 5.05
N PHE A 219 4.61 3.74 6.33
CA PHE A 219 4.47 2.82 7.43
C PHE A 219 3.79 3.46 8.64
N TYR A 220 3.12 2.64 9.43
CA TYR A 220 2.59 3.05 10.71
C TYR A 220 2.53 1.88 11.69
N ASP A 221 2.60 2.17 12.99
CA ASP A 221 2.38 1.20 14.05
C ASP A 221 1.99 1.87 15.36
N ILE A 222 1.30 1.12 16.21
CA ILE A 222 0.97 1.50 17.59
C ILE A 222 1.65 0.50 18.52
N GLN A 223 2.50 0.99 19.42
CA GLN A 223 3.20 0.19 20.39
C GLN A 223 2.79 0.59 21.82
N PRO A 224 1.94 -0.19 22.50
CA PRO A 224 1.73 -0.06 23.93
C PRO A 224 2.98 -0.51 24.68
N GLY A 225 3.28 0.15 25.79
CA GLY A 225 4.40 -0.21 26.65
C GLY A 225 4.21 0.30 28.09
N PRO A 226 5.19 0.07 28.96
CA PRO A 226 5.17 0.51 30.36
C PRO A 226 5.14 2.04 30.54
N HIS A 227 5.48 2.78 29.49
CA HIS A 227 5.62 4.25 29.49
C HIS A 227 4.48 4.95 28.73
N GLY A 228 3.33 4.28 28.64
CA GLY A 228 2.20 4.71 27.81
C GLY A 228 2.24 4.11 26.41
N THR A 229 1.33 4.59 25.57
CA THR A 229 1.18 4.10 24.19
C THR A 229 1.86 5.04 23.22
N ARG A 230 2.68 4.49 22.32
CA ARG A 230 3.38 5.26 21.30
C ARG A 230 2.85 4.94 19.91
N VAL A 231 2.84 5.93 19.05
CA VAL A 231 2.38 5.82 17.66
C VAL A 231 3.49 6.34 16.76
N LEU A 232 3.83 5.57 15.74
CA LEU A 232 4.75 5.98 14.68
C LEU A 232 3.99 5.95 13.36
N VAL A 233 4.09 7.02 12.59
CA VAL A 233 3.65 7.10 11.20
C VAL A 233 4.77 7.73 10.41
N GLY A 234 5.03 7.27 9.20
CA GLY A 234 6.06 7.87 8.36
C GLY A 234 6.02 7.36 6.93
N ASP A 235 6.89 7.93 6.11
CA ASP A 235 7.12 7.52 4.74
C ASP A 235 8.63 7.47 4.43
N VAL A 236 9.04 6.43 3.72
CA VAL A 236 10.41 6.27 3.25
C VAL A 236 10.51 6.80 1.84
N GLN A 237 11.53 7.64 1.59
CA GLN A 237 11.79 8.17 0.27
C GLN A 237 11.90 7.06 -0.79
N GLY A 238 11.09 7.22 -1.84
CA GLY A 238 11.07 6.35 -3.02
C GLY A 238 10.18 5.13 -2.83
N LYS A 239 10.14 4.27 -3.87
CA LYS A 239 9.17 3.16 -3.94
C LYS A 239 9.85 1.81 -4.14
N GLY A 240 9.08 0.75 -3.95
CA GLY A 240 9.49 -0.63 -4.19
C GLY A 240 10.22 -1.26 -3.01
N LEU A 241 10.88 -2.39 -3.25
CA LEU A 241 11.37 -3.27 -2.18
C LEU A 241 12.40 -2.60 -1.24
N GLY A 242 13.26 -1.71 -1.76
CA GLY A 242 14.22 -0.98 -0.92
C GLY A 242 13.54 -0.07 0.11
N ALA A 243 12.45 0.59 -0.26
CA ALA A 243 11.66 1.41 0.68
C ALA A 243 11.00 0.53 1.77
N VAL A 244 10.51 -0.64 1.37
CA VAL A 244 9.93 -1.64 2.29
C VAL A 244 10.97 -2.18 3.28
N GLU A 245 12.19 -2.48 2.81
CA GLU A 245 13.29 -2.95 3.66
C GLU A 245 13.64 -1.91 4.74
N ALA A 246 13.70 -0.63 4.37
CA ALA A 246 13.93 0.48 5.29
C ALA A 246 12.76 0.68 6.28
N ALA A 247 11.52 0.64 5.79
CA ALA A 247 10.33 0.74 6.64
C ALA A 247 10.27 -0.42 7.66
N ALA A 248 10.56 -1.65 7.23
CA ALA A 248 10.61 -2.81 8.12
C ALA A 248 11.73 -2.69 9.17
N ALA A 249 12.88 -2.15 8.78
CA ALA A 249 13.98 -1.85 9.69
C ALA A 249 13.55 -0.82 10.76
N LEU A 250 12.89 0.27 10.36
CA LEU A 250 12.40 1.30 11.28
C LEU A 250 11.30 0.78 12.20
N LEU A 251 10.31 0.06 11.67
CA LEU A 251 9.24 -0.54 12.48
C LEU A 251 9.77 -1.55 13.49
N GLY A 252 10.75 -2.38 13.10
CA GLY A 252 11.40 -3.32 14.03
C GLY A 252 12.09 -2.60 15.19
N THR A 253 12.84 -1.54 14.89
CA THR A 253 13.48 -0.72 15.93
C THR A 253 12.47 0.04 16.77
N PHE A 254 11.39 0.57 16.18
CA PHE A 254 10.32 1.23 16.90
C PHE A 254 9.65 0.27 17.88
N ARG A 255 9.24 -0.92 17.45
CA ARG A 255 8.56 -1.91 18.32
C ARG A 255 9.37 -2.24 19.57
N GLU A 256 10.68 -2.35 19.41
CA GLU A 256 11.61 -2.66 20.51
C GLU A 256 11.87 -1.43 21.39
N ALA A 257 12.33 -0.33 20.80
CA ALA A 257 12.69 0.88 21.54
C ALA A 257 11.47 1.53 22.21
N ALA A 258 10.32 1.53 21.55
CA ALA A 258 9.10 2.10 22.09
C ALA A 258 8.59 1.34 23.31
N TYR A 259 8.88 0.03 23.42
CA TYR A 259 8.52 -0.77 24.59
C TYR A 259 9.50 -0.59 25.75
N HIS A 260 10.81 -0.57 25.47
CA HIS A 260 11.84 -0.61 26.52
C HIS A 260 12.28 0.76 27.04
N GLU A 261 12.28 1.79 26.20
CA GLU A 261 12.88 3.08 26.57
C GLU A 261 11.83 4.02 27.17
N ALA A 262 12.10 4.64 28.32
CA ALA A 262 11.19 5.60 28.93
C ALA A 262 11.17 6.95 28.19
N ASP A 263 12.34 7.40 27.76
CA ASP A 263 12.52 8.69 27.12
C ASP A 263 12.26 8.61 25.60
N LEU A 264 11.46 9.55 25.10
CA LEU A 264 11.11 9.62 23.68
C LEU A 264 12.29 10.05 22.81
N ALA A 265 13.21 10.86 23.33
CA ALA A 265 14.40 11.27 22.60
C ALA A 265 15.34 10.08 22.37
N THR A 266 15.42 9.15 23.31
CA THR A 266 16.16 7.88 23.16
C THR A 266 15.55 7.00 22.06
N VAL A 267 14.22 6.93 21.95
CA VAL A 267 13.56 6.21 20.84
C VAL A 267 13.90 6.85 19.50
N ALA A 268 13.83 8.17 19.43
CA ALA A 268 14.19 8.95 18.23
C ALA A 268 15.63 8.68 17.79
N GLU A 269 16.57 8.71 18.72
CA GLU A 269 17.97 8.41 18.45
C GLU A 269 18.17 6.99 17.92
N ARG A 270 17.47 5.99 18.47
CA ARG A 270 17.56 4.61 17.98
C ARG A 270 17.04 4.46 16.56
N LEU A 271 15.95 5.15 16.21
CA LEU A 271 15.43 5.17 14.84
C LEU A 271 16.44 5.80 13.88
N GLU A 272 17.07 6.90 14.28
CA GLU A 272 18.10 7.57 13.48
C GLU A 272 19.31 6.65 13.24
N ILE A 273 19.87 6.06 14.31
CA ILE A 273 21.01 5.13 14.22
C ILE A 273 20.64 3.94 13.33
N ARG A 274 19.40 3.44 13.43
CA ARG A 274 18.94 2.35 12.57
C ARG A 274 18.94 2.75 11.10
N MET A 275 18.45 3.95 10.77
CA MET A 275 18.40 4.44 9.40
C MET A 275 19.81 4.64 8.82
N ILE A 276 20.71 5.26 9.59
CA ILE A 276 22.13 5.43 9.20
C ILE A 276 22.79 4.08 8.91
N ARG A 277 22.59 3.09 9.79
CA ARG A 277 23.13 1.73 9.60
C ARG A 277 22.53 1.02 8.38
N HIS A 278 21.24 1.19 8.13
CA HIS A 278 20.57 0.61 6.97
C HIS A 278 21.11 1.17 5.65
N ARG A 279 21.29 2.50 5.57
CA ARG A 279 21.93 3.16 4.44
C ARG A 279 23.35 2.68 4.20
N GLY A 280 24.18 2.63 5.26
CA GLY A 280 25.55 2.14 5.16
C GLY A 280 25.63 0.70 4.65
N HIS A 281 24.71 -0.17 5.07
CA HIS A 281 24.60 -1.53 4.54
C HIS A 281 24.21 -1.56 3.05
N THR A 282 23.25 -0.71 2.65
CA THR A 282 22.78 -0.60 1.26
C THR A 282 23.88 -0.10 0.32
N VAL A 283 24.65 0.92 0.75
CA VAL A 283 25.83 1.42 0.05
C VAL A 283 26.89 0.31 -0.08
N ALA A 284 27.15 -0.44 1.00
CA ALA A 284 28.12 -1.54 0.96
C ALA A 284 27.73 -2.67 0.00
N LEU A 285 26.44 -2.87 -0.27
CA LEU A 285 25.93 -3.78 -1.29
C LEU A 285 26.03 -3.22 -2.73
N GLY A 286 26.47 -1.97 -2.89
CA GLY A 286 26.54 -1.30 -4.19
C GLY A 286 25.18 -0.96 -4.79
N ARG A 287 24.11 -0.92 -3.98
CA ARG A 287 22.77 -0.53 -4.45
C ARG A 287 22.68 1.00 -4.50
N SER A 288 22.04 1.53 -5.53
CA SER A 288 21.92 2.97 -5.80
C SER A 288 20.95 3.70 -4.86
N ASP A 289 20.37 3.01 -3.89
CA ASP A 289 19.40 3.53 -2.94
C ASP A 289 19.96 3.72 -1.53
N GLY A 290 21.29 3.90 -1.45
CA GLY A 290 22.01 4.16 -0.21
C GLY A 290 21.69 5.50 0.47
N ASP A 291 21.13 6.47 -0.26
CA ASP A 291 20.86 7.82 0.26
C ASP A 291 19.42 8.03 0.74
N ARG A 292 18.60 6.96 0.84
CA ARG A 292 17.20 7.07 1.29
C ARG A 292 17.09 7.69 2.68
N PHE A 293 16.14 8.59 2.87
CA PHE A 293 15.70 9.06 4.19
C PHE A 293 14.25 8.66 4.44
N ALA A 294 13.76 8.87 5.66
CA ALA A 294 12.35 8.67 5.97
C ALA A 294 11.78 9.88 6.71
N THR A 295 10.64 10.38 6.27
CA THR A 295 9.85 11.32 7.07
C THR A 295 9.05 10.52 8.09
N ALA A 296 8.95 11.02 9.31
CA ALA A 296 8.14 10.35 10.33
C ALA A 296 7.62 11.31 11.38
N VAL A 297 6.58 10.87 12.07
CA VAL A 297 6.02 11.50 13.25
C VAL A 297 5.87 10.46 14.34
N LEU A 298 6.40 10.78 15.50
CA LEU A 298 6.38 9.95 16.69
C LEU A 298 5.52 10.63 17.76
N LEU A 299 4.45 9.96 18.15
CA LEU A 299 3.58 10.38 19.23
C LEU A 299 3.81 9.51 20.46
N ALA A 300 3.85 10.11 21.63
CA ALA A 300 3.70 9.41 22.89
C ALA A 300 2.44 9.90 23.62
N CYS A 301 1.62 8.94 24.04
CA CYS A 301 0.41 9.13 24.82
C CYS A 301 0.68 8.57 26.23
N PRO A 302 1.12 9.39 27.19
CA PRO A 302 1.44 8.95 28.55
C PRO A 302 0.19 8.38 29.25
N ASP A 303 0.37 7.45 30.18
CA ASP A 303 -0.77 6.89 30.93
C ASP A 303 -1.15 7.73 32.16
N ASP A 304 -0.22 8.55 32.66
CA ASP A 304 -0.39 9.44 33.81
C ASP A 304 -1.18 10.72 33.46
N ASP A 305 -1.07 11.22 32.22
CA ASP A 305 -1.87 12.31 31.70
C ASP A 305 -2.59 11.91 30.39
N ARG A 306 -3.89 11.61 30.50
CA ARG A 306 -4.70 11.12 29.37
C ARG A 306 -4.96 12.19 28.31
N GLU A 307 -4.78 13.47 28.64
CA GLU A 307 -4.96 14.60 27.72
C GLU A 307 -3.63 15.12 27.19
N ALA A 308 -2.49 14.59 27.63
CA ALA A 308 -1.20 14.92 27.08
C ALA A 308 -0.83 14.01 25.90
N VAL A 309 -0.26 14.63 24.87
CA VAL A 309 0.42 13.95 23.78
C VAL A 309 1.73 14.65 23.51
N ASP A 310 2.84 13.90 23.59
CA ASP A 310 4.15 14.37 23.19
C ASP A 310 4.34 14.08 21.70
N VAL A 311 4.71 15.12 20.94
CA VAL A 311 4.86 15.08 19.49
C VAL A 311 6.32 15.34 19.14
N LEU A 312 6.86 14.48 18.28
CA LEU A 312 8.16 14.65 17.65
C LEU A 312 8.04 14.45 16.14
N LEU A 313 8.59 15.38 15.36
CA LEU A 313 8.57 15.37 13.90
C LEU A 313 9.98 15.09 13.35
N PHE A 314 10.04 14.29 12.30
CA PHE A 314 11.22 14.01 11.49
C PHE A 314 10.95 14.45 10.05
N GLY A 315 10.84 15.76 9.81
CA GLY A 315 10.52 16.33 8.49
C GLY A 315 9.12 15.98 7.94
N HIS A 316 8.26 15.40 8.77
CA HIS A 316 6.90 15.01 8.40
C HIS A 316 5.90 16.15 8.68
N GLU A 317 4.81 16.20 7.92
CA GLU A 317 3.70 17.13 8.14
C GLU A 317 3.16 16.99 9.58
N PRO A 318 2.91 18.11 10.30
CA PRO A 318 2.40 18.05 11.66
C PRO A 318 1.01 17.39 11.75
N PRO A 319 0.73 16.60 12.81
CA PRO A 319 -0.59 16.05 13.06
C PRO A 319 -1.66 17.14 13.24
N LEU A 320 -2.89 16.83 12.87
CA LEU A 320 -4.06 17.67 13.15
C LEU A 320 -4.84 17.06 14.33
N ALA A 321 -5.17 17.83 15.36
CA ALA A 321 -6.22 17.48 16.31
C ALA A 321 -7.55 17.97 15.75
N VAL A 322 -8.50 17.05 15.66
CA VAL A 322 -9.80 17.24 15.04
C VAL A 322 -10.87 16.87 16.04
N GLY A 323 -11.72 17.83 16.42
CA GLY A 323 -12.81 17.60 17.37
C GLY A 323 -13.91 18.65 17.24
N PRO A 324 -14.88 18.66 18.17
CA PRO A 324 -16.00 19.60 18.13
C PRO A 324 -15.59 21.08 18.13
N GLY A 325 -14.41 21.40 18.69
CA GLY A 325 -13.82 22.73 18.69
C GLY A 325 -13.15 23.14 17.38
N GLY A 326 -13.15 22.28 16.35
CA GLY A 326 -12.52 22.51 15.06
C GLY A 326 -11.23 21.72 14.86
N VAL A 327 -10.32 22.28 14.06
CA VAL A 327 -9.05 21.65 13.66
C VAL A 327 -7.88 22.48 14.19
N ARG A 328 -6.89 21.82 14.80
CA ARG A 328 -5.66 22.45 15.30
C ARG A 328 -4.43 21.70 14.82
N THR A 329 -3.41 22.41 14.39
CA THR A 329 -2.14 21.81 13.97
C THR A 329 -1.21 21.65 15.17
N LEU A 330 -0.73 20.42 15.41
CA LEU A 330 0.18 20.07 16.50
C LEU A 330 1.62 20.22 16.01
N SER A 331 2.03 21.45 15.73
CA SER A 331 3.40 21.73 15.28
C SER A 331 4.40 21.43 16.39
N ALA A 332 5.40 20.60 16.09
CA ALA A 332 6.69 20.60 16.77
C ALA A 332 7.73 21.27 15.86
N GLY A 333 8.97 21.45 16.32
CA GLY A 333 10.07 21.82 15.42
C GLY A 333 10.09 20.87 14.21
N ALA A 334 10.35 21.42 13.02
CA ALA A 334 10.22 20.67 11.77
C ALA A 334 11.01 19.33 11.78
N GLY A 335 12.13 19.31 12.50
CA GLY A 335 13.02 18.16 12.59
C GLY A 335 13.64 17.81 11.24
N LEU A 336 14.77 17.11 11.24
CA LEU A 336 15.28 16.54 10.00
C LEU A 336 14.63 15.16 9.77
N PRO A 337 14.44 14.75 8.50
CA PRO A 337 14.08 13.37 8.20
C PRO A 337 15.06 12.38 8.82
N LEU A 338 14.57 11.17 9.11
CA LEU A 338 15.39 10.08 9.62
C LEU A 338 16.49 9.72 8.61
N GLY A 339 17.72 9.64 9.11
CA GLY A 339 18.93 9.51 8.30
C GLY A 339 19.58 10.87 7.97
N CYS A 340 18.93 12.01 8.18
CA CYS A 340 19.54 13.28 7.84
C CYS A 340 20.23 13.98 9.01
N ARG A 341 20.36 13.33 10.19
CA ARG A 341 20.91 14.00 11.40
C ARG A 341 22.31 14.56 11.22
N ASP A 342 23.10 14.00 10.30
CA ASP A 342 24.42 14.48 9.91
C ASP A 342 24.40 15.96 9.45
N LEU A 343 23.26 16.45 8.94
CA LEU A 343 23.07 17.81 8.43
C LEU A 343 22.72 18.83 9.52
N ALA A 344 22.11 18.40 10.63
CA ALA A 344 21.84 19.25 11.79
C ALA A 344 21.98 18.43 13.09
N PRO A 345 23.19 18.39 13.67
CA PRO A 345 23.41 17.72 14.94
C PRO A 345 22.73 18.50 16.07
N GLY A 346 21.71 17.89 16.66
CA GLY A 346 20.99 18.43 17.82
C GLY A 346 20.13 17.36 18.49
N PRO A 347 19.64 17.61 19.71
CA PRO A 347 18.61 16.76 20.31
C PRO A 347 17.29 16.95 19.57
N PRO A 348 16.46 15.89 19.46
CA PRO A 348 15.12 15.99 18.87
C PRO A 348 14.25 16.97 19.68
N GLU A 349 13.50 17.84 19.00
CA GLU A 349 12.57 18.77 19.66
C GLU A 349 11.24 18.06 19.95
N ILE A 350 10.99 17.73 21.21
CA ILE A 350 9.74 17.13 21.66
C ILE A 350 8.84 18.23 22.18
N ARG A 351 7.59 18.29 21.67
CA ARG A 351 6.59 19.25 22.15
C ARG A 351 5.36 18.54 22.71
N ARG A 352 5.01 18.89 23.95
CA ARG A 352 3.79 18.41 24.61
C ARG A 352 2.58 19.26 24.21
N TRP A 353 1.52 18.60 23.79
CA TRP A 353 0.24 19.20 23.45
C TRP A 353 -0.88 18.65 24.34
N ARG A 354 -1.91 19.47 24.56
CA ARG A 354 -3.18 19.05 25.16
C ARG A 354 -4.14 18.61 24.05
N VAL A 355 -4.68 17.41 24.19
CA VAL A 355 -5.62 16.76 23.26
C VAL A 355 -6.79 16.23 24.08
N ALA A 356 -7.98 16.76 23.84
CA ALA A 356 -9.17 16.37 24.56
C ALA A 356 -9.62 14.95 24.18
N ALA A 357 -10.41 14.31 25.04
CA ALA A 357 -10.84 12.91 24.85
C ALA A 357 -11.73 12.69 23.62
N ASP A 358 -12.39 13.74 23.14
CA ASP A 358 -13.23 13.78 21.95
C ASP A 358 -12.48 14.24 20.69
N GLU A 359 -11.23 14.70 20.83
CA GLU A 359 -10.36 15.02 19.70
C GLU A 359 -9.67 13.77 19.14
N THR A 360 -9.66 13.67 17.83
CA THR A 360 -8.92 12.66 17.07
C THR A 360 -7.69 13.29 16.46
N LEU A 361 -6.54 12.64 16.63
CA LEU A 361 -5.32 12.99 15.94
C LEU A 361 -5.33 12.36 14.55
N LEU A 362 -5.25 13.22 13.54
CA LEU A 362 -5.14 12.87 12.14
C LEU A 362 -3.70 13.08 11.68
N LEU A 363 -3.07 12.00 11.24
CA LEU A 363 -1.74 11.97 10.65
C LEU A 363 -1.88 11.57 9.19
N VAL A 364 -1.23 12.33 8.30
CA VAL A 364 -1.31 12.13 6.85
C VAL A 364 0.07 12.22 6.24
N THR A 365 0.36 11.39 5.25
CA THR A 365 1.56 11.57 4.42
C THR A 365 1.34 12.65 3.36
N ASP A 366 2.42 13.09 2.74
CA ASP A 366 2.42 14.11 1.68
C ASP A 366 1.52 13.74 0.49
N GLY A 367 1.29 12.45 0.22
CA GLY A 367 0.31 11.98 -0.76
C GLY A 367 -1.12 12.54 -0.55
N VAL A 368 -1.48 12.96 0.68
CA VAL A 368 -2.74 13.65 0.95
C VAL A 368 -2.63 15.15 0.66
N THR A 369 -1.64 15.82 1.26
CA THR A 369 -1.53 17.28 1.25
C THR A 369 -1.07 17.80 -0.11
N GLU A 370 -0.23 17.04 -0.81
CA GLU A 370 0.25 17.33 -2.16
C GLU A 370 -0.65 16.78 -3.26
N ALA A 371 -1.80 16.17 -2.93
CA ALA A 371 -2.77 15.75 -3.93
C ALA A 371 -3.28 16.95 -4.73
N ARG A 372 -3.21 16.88 -6.06
CA ARG A 372 -3.53 18.00 -6.96
C ARG A 372 -4.84 17.78 -7.70
N ASP A 373 -5.62 18.85 -7.83
CA ASP A 373 -6.75 18.84 -8.75
C ASP A 373 -6.32 19.02 -10.22
N GLY A 374 -7.30 19.03 -11.12
CA GLY A 374 -7.07 19.25 -12.55
C GLY A 374 -6.45 20.61 -12.91
N THR A 375 -6.38 21.54 -11.96
CA THR A 375 -5.71 22.85 -12.11
C THR A 375 -4.33 22.89 -11.45
N GLY A 376 -3.92 21.82 -10.78
CA GLY A 376 -2.62 21.68 -10.11
C GLY A 376 -2.60 22.17 -8.66
N VAL A 377 -3.75 22.56 -8.09
CA VAL A 377 -3.87 23.09 -6.73
C VAL A 377 -3.89 21.96 -5.71
N PHE A 378 -3.13 22.14 -4.62
CA PHE A 378 -3.04 21.18 -3.52
C PHE A 378 -4.35 21.04 -2.74
N TYR A 379 -4.56 19.88 -2.15
CA TYR A 379 -5.76 19.55 -1.40
C TYR A 379 -5.81 20.35 -0.07
N PRO A 380 -6.83 21.21 0.14
CA PRO A 380 -6.94 22.05 1.34
C PRO A 380 -7.47 21.25 2.53
N LEU A 381 -6.69 20.27 2.99
CA LEU A 381 -7.08 19.26 3.97
C LEU A 381 -7.69 19.86 5.25
N ALA A 382 -7.00 20.82 5.88
CA ALA A 382 -7.43 21.39 7.15
C ALA A 382 -8.78 22.11 7.02
N ASP A 383 -8.98 22.86 5.93
CA ASP A 383 -10.21 23.60 5.68
C ASP A 383 -11.39 22.68 5.35
N GLU A 384 -11.15 21.58 4.61
CA GLU A 384 -12.18 20.58 4.33
C GLU A 384 -12.60 19.81 5.57
N VAL A 385 -11.62 19.38 6.39
CA VAL A 385 -11.90 18.69 7.65
C VAL A 385 -12.61 19.63 8.62
N ALA A 386 -12.21 20.90 8.72
CA ALA A 386 -12.85 21.86 9.60
C ALA A 386 -14.32 22.09 9.20
N ARG A 387 -14.62 22.23 7.91
CA ARG A 387 -16.00 22.34 7.40
C ARG A 387 -16.82 21.09 7.70
N ALA A 388 -16.28 19.91 7.43
CA ALA A 388 -17.01 18.66 7.63
C ALA A 388 -17.33 18.39 9.11
N VAL A 389 -16.42 18.75 10.02
CA VAL A 389 -16.63 18.59 11.47
C VAL A 389 -17.59 19.65 12.03
N ALA A 390 -17.61 20.85 11.44
CA ALA A 390 -18.60 21.87 11.78
C ALA A 390 -20.03 21.47 11.34
N GLU A 391 -20.17 20.76 10.23
CA GLU A 391 -21.45 20.22 9.75
C GLU A 391 -21.91 18.98 10.53
N ASP A 392 -21.01 18.03 10.77
CA ASP A 392 -21.25 16.83 11.58
C ASP A 392 -20.06 16.60 12.53
N PRO A 393 -20.19 16.91 13.83
CA PRO A 393 -19.16 16.62 14.83
C PRO A 393 -18.78 15.14 14.90
N GLY A 394 -19.67 14.23 14.48
CA GLY A 394 -19.40 12.80 14.36
C GLY A 394 -18.31 12.48 13.33
N THR A 395 -18.03 13.37 12.38
CA THR A 395 -16.91 13.23 11.42
C THR A 395 -15.57 13.08 12.12
N ALA A 396 -15.41 13.64 13.32
CA ALA A 396 -14.19 13.50 14.11
C ALA A 396 -13.95 12.06 14.59
N GLU A 397 -14.89 11.11 14.50
CA GLU A 397 -14.63 9.71 14.80
C GLU A 397 -13.53 9.12 13.90
N PRO A 398 -12.52 8.38 14.42
CA PRO A 398 -11.35 7.96 13.64
C PRO A 398 -11.66 7.30 12.30
N ALA A 399 -12.62 6.36 12.28
CA ALA A 399 -13.00 5.66 11.05
C ALA A 399 -13.72 6.55 10.04
N ARG A 400 -14.56 7.49 10.50
CA ARG A 400 -15.26 8.44 9.62
C ARG A 400 -14.30 9.48 9.09
N LEU A 401 -13.43 10.01 9.95
CA LEU A 401 -12.41 10.99 9.56
C LEU A 401 -11.46 10.42 8.52
N ALA A 402 -10.91 9.22 8.75
CA ALA A 402 -10.02 8.59 7.80
C ALA A 402 -10.71 8.29 6.45
N ALA A 403 -11.98 7.89 6.48
CA ALA A 403 -12.77 7.68 5.26
C ALA A 403 -13.08 9.00 4.53
N PHE A 404 -13.41 10.06 5.26
CA PHE A 404 -13.67 11.39 4.72
C PHE A 404 -12.44 11.94 3.99
N VAL A 405 -11.27 11.90 4.65
CA VAL A 405 -10.01 12.37 4.04
C VAL A 405 -9.67 11.55 2.80
N ARG A 406 -9.76 10.21 2.87
CA ARG A 406 -9.57 9.34 1.70
C ARG A 406 -10.46 9.76 0.51
N ASP A 407 -11.75 9.92 0.77
CA ASP A 407 -12.71 10.23 -0.29
C ASP A 407 -12.56 11.67 -0.80
N GLY A 408 -12.14 12.60 0.06
CA GLY A 408 -11.74 13.96 -0.31
C GLY A 408 -10.53 13.97 -1.23
N THR A 409 -9.43 13.32 -0.84
CA THR A 409 -8.20 13.20 -1.65
C THR A 409 -8.48 12.59 -3.02
N LEU A 410 -9.25 11.50 -3.09
CA LEU A 410 -9.61 10.87 -4.36
C LEU A 410 -10.51 11.74 -5.24
N ARG A 411 -11.45 12.50 -4.64
CA ARG A 411 -12.29 13.44 -5.38
C ARG A 411 -11.47 14.59 -5.92
N HIS A 412 -10.59 15.16 -5.10
CA HIS A 412 -9.70 16.26 -5.48
C HIS A 412 -8.78 15.85 -6.63
N GLY A 413 -8.13 14.69 -6.52
CA GLY A 413 -7.24 14.13 -7.55
C GLY A 413 -7.93 13.56 -8.80
N GLY A 414 -9.26 13.71 -8.95
CA GLY A 414 -9.99 13.14 -10.08
C GLY A 414 -9.85 11.61 -10.21
N GLY A 415 -9.66 10.92 -9.09
CA GLY A 415 -9.45 9.47 -9.00
C GLY A 415 -8.02 8.99 -9.25
N HIS A 416 -7.06 9.89 -9.46
CA HIS A 416 -5.64 9.60 -9.66
C HIS A 416 -4.82 10.12 -8.48
N LEU A 417 -3.78 9.40 -8.10
CA LEU A 417 -2.85 9.80 -7.04
C LEU A 417 -1.46 9.91 -7.66
N ALA A 418 -0.75 10.98 -7.32
CA ALA A 418 0.63 11.17 -7.75
C ALA A 418 1.60 10.35 -6.88
N ASP A 419 1.28 10.22 -5.58
CA ASP A 419 2.07 9.45 -4.62
C ASP A 419 1.24 8.52 -3.75
N ASP A 420 1.91 7.58 -3.10
CA ASP A 420 1.29 6.71 -2.11
C ASP A 420 0.77 7.57 -0.95
N THR A 421 -0.39 7.19 -0.43
CA THR A 421 -1.15 8.04 0.48
C THR A 421 -1.56 7.25 1.71
N THR A 422 -1.13 7.70 2.87
CA THR A 422 -1.53 7.16 4.16
C THR A 422 -2.32 8.18 4.94
N VAL A 423 -3.47 7.73 5.44
CA VAL A 423 -4.30 8.47 6.39
C VAL A 423 -4.40 7.61 7.65
N PHE A 424 -3.92 8.14 8.77
CA PHE A 424 -3.97 7.46 10.04
C PHE A 424 -4.65 8.35 11.08
N ALA A 425 -5.80 7.91 11.58
CA ALA A 425 -6.57 8.61 12.61
C ALA A 425 -6.52 7.83 13.91
N VAL A 426 -6.17 8.48 15.02
CA VAL A 426 -6.13 7.88 16.36
C VAL A 426 -6.81 8.76 17.39
N ARG A 427 -7.60 8.14 18.27
CA ARG A 427 -8.26 8.80 19.40
C ARG A 427 -8.12 7.94 20.64
N ARG A 428 -7.86 8.56 21.79
CA ARG A 428 -7.80 7.83 23.05
C ARG A 428 -9.19 7.32 23.41
N ARG A 429 -9.30 6.04 23.78
CA ARG A 429 -10.58 5.48 24.23
C ARG A 429 -11.01 6.12 25.54
N PRO A 430 -12.31 6.39 25.74
CA PRO A 430 -12.83 6.73 27.06
C PRO A 430 -12.47 5.62 28.04
N ALA A 431 -12.07 5.99 29.25
CA ALA A 431 -11.73 5.01 30.27
C ALA A 431 -12.98 4.17 30.57
N HIS A 432 -12.91 2.86 30.36
CA HIS A 432 -13.90 1.97 30.95
C HIS A 432 -13.71 2.05 32.47
N ARG A 433 -14.66 2.67 33.17
CA ARG A 433 -14.76 2.59 34.62
C ARG A 433 -14.87 1.10 34.96
N ARG A 434 -13.82 0.48 35.50
CA ARG A 434 -13.94 -0.85 36.10
C ARG A 434 -15.03 -0.75 37.16
N PRO A 435 -16.09 -1.59 37.15
CA PRO A 435 -17.00 -1.65 38.29
C PRO A 435 -16.14 -2.00 39.51
N GLY A 436 -16.23 -1.17 40.54
CA GLY A 436 -15.35 -1.22 41.71
C GLY A 436 -15.31 -2.62 42.30
N GLY A 437 -14.11 -3.20 42.35
CA GLY A 437 -13.85 -4.28 43.29
C GLY A 437 -13.92 -3.67 44.67
N GLU A 438 -14.91 -4.08 45.46
CA GLU A 438 -14.90 -3.89 46.90
C GLU A 438 -13.52 -4.31 47.42
N ALA A 439 -12.84 -3.38 48.08
CA ALA A 439 -11.69 -3.72 48.88
C ALA A 439 -12.16 -4.72 49.96
N PRO A 440 -11.46 -5.84 50.17
CA PRO A 440 -11.81 -6.73 51.26
C PRO A 440 -11.65 -5.96 52.58
N GLU A 441 -12.76 -5.83 53.32
CA GLU A 441 -12.78 -5.26 54.65
C GLU A 441 -11.67 -5.87 55.51
N GLY A 442 -10.89 -5.00 56.13
CA GLY A 442 -9.86 -5.38 57.09
C GLY A 442 -10.46 -6.19 58.23
N GLY A 443 -10.20 -7.50 58.22
CA GLY A 443 -10.39 -8.37 59.37
C GLY A 443 -9.47 -7.94 60.51
N ARG A 444 -10.02 -7.20 61.47
CA ARG A 444 -9.42 -7.04 62.79
C ARG A 444 -9.39 -8.41 63.47
N LEU A 445 -8.20 -9.01 63.59
CA LEU A 445 -7.98 -10.05 64.58
C LEU A 445 -7.78 -9.37 65.94
N ARG A 446 -8.81 -9.48 66.79
CA ARG A 446 -8.68 -9.39 68.25
C ARG A 446 -8.33 -10.77 68.77
N SER A 447 -7.13 -10.91 69.33
CA SER A 447 -6.76 -11.66 70.55
C SER A 447 -5.28 -12.01 70.49
#